data_AF-A0A849J2F8-F1
#
_entry.id   AF-A0A849J2F8-F1
#
_cell.length_a   1.000
_cell.length_b   1.000
_cell.length_c   1.000
_cell.angle_alpha   90.00
_cell.angle_beta   90.00
_cell.angle_gamma   90.00
#
_symmetry.space_group_name_H-M   'P 1'
#
loop_
_entity.id
_entity.type
_entity.pdbx_description
1 polymer ?
#
loop_
_entity_poly.entity_id
_entity_poly.type
_entity_poly.pdbx_seq_one_letter_code
_entity_poly.pdbx_strand_id
1 'polypeptide(L)'
;EVIVEAEAPAQGWLAPEPTAWVRDALDSASMEAFSRPVGFCGEGGSIPFLATLGSKFPLAQIVATGALGPGSNHHGPDESLRIPMAVAVSTAVAHLLSNAASSKS
;
A
#
# COMPACT_ATOMS: atom_id res chain seq x y z
N GLU A 1 -33.95 25.76 9.28
CA GLU A 1 -33.74 24.52 8.51
C GLU A 1 -32.27 24.44 8.15
N VAL A 2 -31.62 23.29 8.33
CA VAL A 2 -30.21 23.09 7.94
C VAL A 2 -30.23 22.09 6.78
N ILE A 3 -29.75 22.53 5.62
CA ILE A 3 -29.61 21.70 4.43
C ILE A 3 -28.13 21.34 4.31
N VAL A 4 -27.85 20.05 4.20
CA VAL A 4 -26.50 19.52 3.97
C VAL A 4 -26.45 18.97 2.55
N GLU A 5 -25.62 19.57 1.71
CA GLU A 5 -25.27 19.03 0.40
C GLU A 5 -24.07 18.09 0.56
N ALA A 6 -24.30 16.80 0.35
CA ALA A 6 -23.24 15.80 0.43
C ALA A 6 -22.50 15.69 -0.91
N GLU A 7 -21.17 15.57 -0.86
CA GLU A 7 -20.38 15.21 -2.04
C GLU A 7 -20.62 13.76 -2.47
N ALA A 8 -20.40 13.49 -3.75
CA ALA A 8 -20.46 12.14 -4.28
C ALA A 8 -19.34 11.26 -3.69
N PRO A 9 -19.61 9.96 -3.42
CA PRO A 9 -18.59 9.07 -2.89
C PRO A 9 -17.47 8.84 -3.90
N ALA A 10 -16.24 8.70 -3.40
CA ALA A 10 -15.11 8.32 -4.22
C ALA A 10 -15.19 6.83 -4.63
N GLN A 11 -14.58 6.49 -5.77
CA GLN A 11 -14.47 5.12 -6.24
C GLN A 11 -13.40 4.33 -5.47
N GLY A 12 -13.70 3.06 -5.21
CA GLY A 12 -12.73 2.09 -4.69
C GLY A 12 -11.73 1.64 -5.77
N TRP A 13 -10.75 0.84 -5.37
CA TRP A 13 -9.76 0.27 -6.27
C TRP A 13 -9.52 -1.20 -5.96
N LEU A 14 -9.55 -2.04 -7.00
CA LEU A 14 -9.17 -3.44 -6.93
C LEU A 14 -7.82 -3.60 -7.62
N ALA A 15 -6.83 -4.06 -6.88
CA ALA A 15 -5.51 -4.34 -7.44
C ALA A 15 -5.62 -5.51 -8.44
N PRO A 16 -5.00 -5.41 -9.64
CA PRO A 16 -4.82 -6.57 -10.50
C PRO A 16 -3.84 -7.57 -9.86
N GLU A 17 -3.85 -8.81 -10.33
CA GLU A 17 -2.84 -9.78 -9.93
C GLU A 17 -1.42 -9.24 -10.22
N PRO A 18 -0.49 -9.31 -9.26
CA PRO A 18 0.87 -8.86 -9.49
C PRO A 18 1.55 -9.77 -10.51
N THR A 19 2.30 -9.15 -11.42
CA THR A 19 3.22 -9.85 -12.32
C THR A 19 4.25 -10.65 -11.52
N ALA A 20 4.83 -11.69 -12.14
CA ALA A 20 5.76 -12.59 -11.45
C ALA A 20 6.92 -11.84 -10.77
N TRP A 21 7.57 -10.91 -11.47
CA TRP A 21 8.69 -10.15 -10.91
C TRP A 21 8.27 -9.27 -9.71
N VAL A 22 7.06 -8.70 -9.73
CA VAL A 22 6.54 -7.90 -8.59
C VAL A 22 6.27 -8.81 -7.41
N ARG A 23 5.70 -10.00 -7.65
CA ARG A 23 5.44 -10.99 -6.59
C ARG A 23 6.74 -11.43 -5.92
N ASP A 24 7.77 -11.74 -6.71
CA ASP A 24 9.08 -12.17 -6.20
C ASP A 24 9.79 -11.02 -5.46
N ALA A 25 9.69 -9.79 -5.97
CA ALA A 25 10.25 -8.61 -5.32
C ALA A 25 9.56 -8.29 -3.99
N LEU A 26 8.23 -8.44 -3.91
CA LEU A 26 7.45 -8.28 -2.69
C LEU A 26 7.83 -9.32 -1.63
N ASP A 27 7.94 -10.59 -2.02
CA ASP A 27 8.29 -11.65 -1.08
C ASP A 27 9.73 -11.47 -0.56
N SER A 28 10.68 -11.18 -1.45
CA SER A 28 12.07 -10.90 -1.08
C SER A 28 12.19 -9.69 -0.15
N ALA A 29 11.49 -8.60 -0.45
CA ALA A 29 11.49 -7.40 0.38
C ALA A 29 10.87 -7.66 1.76
N SER A 30 9.81 -8.47 1.83
CA SER A 30 9.16 -8.86 3.09
C SER A 30 10.08 -9.76 3.93
N MET A 31 10.76 -10.71 3.32
CA MET A 31 11.72 -11.57 4.00
C MET A 31 12.89 -10.78 4.60
N GLU A 32 13.42 -9.79 3.88
CA GLU A 32 14.51 -8.94 4.37
C GLU A 32 14.06 -8.02 5.51
N ALA A 33 12.90 -7.36 5.35
CA ALA A 33 12.43 -6.38 6.32
C ALA A 33 11.76 -6.99 7.57
N PHE A 34 11.14 -8.17 7.42
CA PHE A 34 10.27 -8.77 8.45
C PHE A 34 10.60 -10.22 8.77
N SER A 35 11.51 -10.88 8.03
CA SER A 35 11.76 -12.33 8.11
C SER A 35 10.49 -13.18 7.98
N ARG A 36 9.52 -12.70 7.19
CA ARG A 36 8.24 -13.35 6.95
C ARG A 36 7.80 -13.14 5.50
N PRO A 37 7.06 -14.10 4.91
CA PRO A 37 6.55 -13.96 3.56
C PRO A 37 5.55 -12.81 3.46
N VAL A 38 5.40 -12.26 2.26
CA VAL A 38 4.47 -11.15 2.01
C VAL A 38 3.01 -11.56 2.27
N GLY A 39 2.24 -10.67 2.89
CA GLY A 39 0.79 -10.81 3.05
C GLY A 39 0.03 -9.91 2.07
N PHE A 40 -1.14 -10.38 1.62
CA PHE A 40 -2.07 -9.59 0.81
C PHE A 40 -3.40 -9.47 1.55
N CYS A 41 -3.93 -8.26 1.65
CA CYS A 41 -5.23 -8.01 2.28
C CYS A 41 -5.96 -6.87 1.57
N GLY A 42 -7.28 -6.81 1.77
CA GLY A 42 -8.06 -5.60 1.47
C GLY A 42 -7.89 -4.57 2.58
N GLU A 43 -8.17 -3.31 2.26
CA GLU A 43 -8.21 -2.19 3.20
C GLU A 43 -9.64 -1.64 3.24
N GLY A 44 -10.15 -1.36 4.45
CA GLY A 44 -11.51 -0.84 4.63
C GLY A 44 -11.61 0.67 4.36
N GLY A 45 -10.48 1.38 4.46
CA GLY A 45 -10.38 2.81 4.11
C GLY A 45 -10.43 3.06 2.60
N SER A 46 -10.55 4.35 2.23
CA SER A 46 -10.55 4.78 0.83
C SER A 46 -9.29 5.59 0.51
N ILE A 47 -8.62 5.23 -0.58
CA ILE A 47 -7.55 6.02 -1.21
C ILE A 47 -7.99 6.33 -2.65
N PRO A 48 -8.81 7.37 -2.89
CA PRO A 48 -9.43 7.65 -4.19
C PRO A 48 -8.43 7.76 -5.35
N PHE A 49 -7.21 8.19 -5.04
CA PHE A 49 -6.16 8.35 -6.03
C PHE A 49 -5.72 7.02 -6.66
N LEU A 50 -5.84 5.88 -5.96
CA LEU A 50 -5.52 4.56 -6.52
C LEU A 50 -6.46 4.19 -7.68
N ALA A 51 -7.75 4.51 -7.56
CA ALA A 51 -8.72 4.30 -8.65
C ALA A 51 -8.37 5.16 -9.88
N THR A 52 -7.93 6.39 -9.64
CA THR A 52 -7.47 7.29 -10.70
C THR A 52 -6.19 6.78 -11.37
N LEU A 53 -5.22 6.27 -10.60
CA LEU A 53 -3.99 5.71 -11.13
C LEU A 53 -4.25 4.42 -11.94
N GLY A 54 -5.07 3.51 -11.42
CA GLY A 54 -5.39 2.26 -12.10
C GLY A 54 -6.11 2.46 -13.44
N SER A 55 -7.00 3.46 -13.52
CA SER A 55 -7.67 3.80 -14.79
C SER A 55 -6.76 4.51 -15.79
N LYS A 56 -5.88 5.42 -15.33
CA LYS A 56 -4.97 6.16 -16.21
C LYS A 56 -3.78 5.34 -16.69
N PHE A 57 -3.28 4.42 -15.88
CA PHE A 57 -2.08 3.63 -16.16
C PHE A 57 -2.37 2.13 -15.97
N PRO A 58 -3.17 1.51 -16.87
CA PRO A 58 -3.64 0.13 -16.69
C PRO A 58 -2.52 -0.92 -16.69
N LEU A 59 -1.34 -0.58 -17.21
CA LEU A 59 -0.18 -1.46 -17.22
C LEU A 59 0.76 -1.24 -16.02
N ALA A 60 0.53 -0.21 -15.22
CA ALA A 60 1.35 0.05 -14.04
C ALA A 60 1.05 -0.95 -12.93
N GLN A 61 2.10 -1.44 -12.28
CA GLN A 61 1.99 -2.23 -11.06
C GLN A 61 2.00 -1.25 -9.87
N ILE A 62 0.89 -1.18 -9.14
CA ILE A 62 0.72 -0.27 -8.00
C ILE A 62 0.77 -1.09 -6.72
N VAL A 63 1.66 -0.71 -5.79
CA VAL A 63 1.78 -1.33 -4.47
C VAL A 63 1.30 -0.34 -3.42
N ALA A 64 0.18 -0.64 -2.78
CA ALA A 64 -0.31 0.08 -1.61
C ALA A 64 0.13 -0.68 -0.35
N THR A 65 0.87 -0.01 0.53
CA THR A 65 1.38 -0.58 1.79
C THR A 65 1.58 0.53 2.82
N GLY A 66 1.79 0.19 4.09
CA GLY A 66 1.97 1.17 5.15
C GLY A 66 2.24 0.55 6.52
N ALA A 67 2.38 1.42 7.53
CA ALA A 67 2.65 1.04 8.92
C ALA A 67 1.40 1.10 9.81
N LEU A 68 0.20 1.15 9.22
CA LEU A 68 -1.09 1.16 9.89
C LEU A 68 -1.38 -0.23 10.47
N GLY A 69 -1.10 -0.39 11.76
CA GLY A 69 -1.34 -1.65 12.48
C GLY A 69 -2.30 -1.50 13.66
N PRO A 70 -2.60 -2.61 14.36
CA PRO A 70 -3.38 -2.58 15.60
C PRO A 70 -2.80 -1.58 16.61
N GLY A 71 -3.67 -0.73 17.19
CA GLY A 71 -3.29 0.29 18.16
C GLY A 71 -2.70 1.57 17.56
N SER A 72 -2.55 1.67 16.23
CA SER A 72 -2.09 2.91 15.59
C SER A 72 -3.15 4.01 15.54
N ASN A 73 -4.44 3.65 15.64
CA ASN A 73 -5.59 4.55 15.83
C ASN A 73 -5.60 5.79 14.93
N HIS A 74 -5.26 5.63 13.66
CA HIS A 74 -5.27 6.75 12.71
C HIS A 74 -6.66 7.39 12.63
N HIS A 75 -6.70 8.72 12.63
CA HIS A 75 -7.91 9.55 12.78
C HIS A 75 -8.59 9.50 14.16
N GLY A 76 -7.96 8.87 15.15
CA GLY A 76 -8.40 8.83 16.54
C GLY A 76 -7.54 9.70 17.47
N PRO A 77 -7.97 9.91 18.72
CA PRO A 77 -7.21 10.72 19.70
C PRO A 77 -5.86 10.10 20.10
N ASP A 78 -5.74 8.77 20.00
CA ASP A 78 -4.54 8.02 20.36
C ASP A 78 -3.72 7.58 19.14
N GLU A 79 -3.72 8.41 18.09
CA GLU A 79 -2.97 8.15 16.86
C GLU A 79 -1.46 8.01 17.15
N SER A 80 -0.85 6.92 16.67
CA SER A 80 0.56 6.65 16.89
C SER A 80 1.21 5.85 15.77
N LEU A 81 2.53 6.04 15.62
CA LEU A 81 3.36 5.32 14.67
C LEU A 81 4.35 4.41 15.42
N ARG A 82 4.26 3.10 15.17
CA ARG A 82 5.25 2.15 15.69
C ARG A 82 6.55 2.25 14.89
N ILE A 83 7.58 2.85 15.48
CA ILE A 83 8.86 3.11 14.79
C ILE A 83 9.48 1.86 14.16
N PRO A 84 9.58 0.68 14.82
CA PRO A 84 10.09 -0.52 14.17
C PRO A 84 9.31 -0.93 12.91
N MET A 85 7.98 -0.74 12.89
CA MET A 85 7.14 -1.03 11.73
C MET A 85 7.42 -0.03 10.60
N ALA A 86 7.53 1.26 10.92
CA ALA A 86 7.84 2.30 9.93
C ALA A 86 9.21 2.07 9.26
N VAL A 87 10.22 1.67 10.05
CA VAL A 87 11.54 1.30 9.54
C VAL A 87 11.44 0.09 8.62
N ALA A 88 10.78 -0.98 9.04
CA ALA A 88 10.65 -2.18 8.23
C ALA A 88 9.89 -1.95 6.92
N VAL A 89 8.79 -1.19 6.93
CA VAL A 89 8.07 -0.80 5.70
C VAL A 89 8.96 0.03 4.78
N SER A 90 9.72 0.98 5.33
CA SER A 90 10.64 1.81 4.54
C SER A 90 11.76 0.96 3.91
N THR A 91 12.32 0.01 4.66
CA THR A 91 13.28 -0.98 4.15
C THR A 91 12.67 -1.79 3.02
N ALA A 92 11.46 -2.34 3.20
CA ALA A 92 10.78 -3.11 2.15
C ALA A 92 10.58 -2.29 0.87
N VAL A 93 10.16 -1.03 0.98
CA VAL A 93 10.04 -0.11 -0.18
C VAL A 93 11.39 0.12 -0.86
N ALA A 94 12.47 0.30 -0.11
CA ALA A 94 13.81 0.45 -0.68
C ALA A 94 14.25 -0.81 -1.47
N HIS A 95 13.99 -2.00 -0.92
CA HIS A 95 14.24 -3.27 -1.62
C HIS A 95 13.41 -3.42 -2.89
N LEU A 96 12.12 -3.07 -2.84
CA LEU A 96 11.25 -3.06 -4.02
C LEU A 96 11.78 -2.15 -5.13
N LEU A 97 12.22 -0.94 -4.78
CA LEU A 97 12.81 -0.01 -5.75
C LEU A 97 14.10 -0.54 -6.36
N SER A 98 14.97 -1.16 -5.56
CA SER A 98 16.21 -1.79 -6.02
C SER A 98 15.94 -2.94 -7.00
N ASN A 99 14.98 -3.81 -6.66
CA ASN A 99 14.55 -4.91 -7.53
C ASN A 99 13.92 -4.39 -8.83
N ALA A 100 13.07 -3.37 -8.75
CA ALA A 100 12.45 -2.76 -9.93
C ALA A 100 13.48 -2.14 -10.88
N ALA A 101 14.54 -1.53 -10.36
CA ALA A 101 15.65 -1.01 -11.16
C ALA A 101 16.42 -2.13 -11.88
N SER A 102 16.62 -3.26 -11.20
CA SER A 102 17.35 -4.42 -11.73
C SER A 102 16.53 -5.25 -12.73
N SER A 103 15.20 -5.26 -12.61
CA SER A 103 14.30 -5.97 -13.54
C SER A 103 14.22 -5.34 -14.94
N LYS A 104 14.73 -4.10 -15.09
CA LYS A 104 14.71 -3.34 -16.34
C LYS A 104 16.00 -3.43 -17.15
N SER A 105 17.03 -4.14 -16.64
CA SER A 105 18.27 -4.48 -17.38
C SER A 105 18.17 -5.86 -17.98
#